data_AF-A0A2S8BKA9-F1
#
_entry.id   AF-A0A2S8BKA9-F1
#
_cell.length_a   1.000
_cell.length_b   1.000
_cell.length_c   1.000
_cell.angle_alpha   90.00
_cell.angle_beta   90.00
_cell.angle_gamma   90.00
#
_symmetry.space_group_name_H-M   'P 1'
#
loop_
_entity.id
_entity.type
_entity.pdbx_description
1 polymer ?
#
loop_
_entity_poly.entity_id
_entity_poly.type
_entity_poly.pdbx_seq_one_letter_code
_entity_poly.pdbx_strand_id
1 'polypeptide(L)'
;MIFRAALANPVFALITAEPSAMFPTDTGEKQILNADELLQRYPGAIGGKTGFTNAARKTFVGAAARNGRRLVIAMMYGLIHEGGPTYWDQAASLLDWGFAQSPQAAVGSL
;
A
#
# COMPACT_ATOMS: atom_id res chain seq x y z
N MET A 1 -1.50 -11.93 -5.75
CA MET A 1 -2.38 -12.11 -6.94
C MET A 1 -3.31 -10.94 -7.17
N ILE A 2 -4.27 -10.68 -6.29
CA ILE A 2 -5.33 -9.66 -6.50
C ILE A 2 -4.77 -8.26 -6.78
N PHE A 3 -3.94 -7.72 -5.88
CA PHE A 3 -3.42 -6.35 -6.04
C PHE A 3 -2.46 -6.20 -7.23
N ARG A 4 -1.70 -7.25 -7.57
CA ARG A 4 -0.88 -7.30 -8.79
C ARG A 4 -1.76 -7.17 -10.04
N ALA A 5 -2.86 -7.92 -10.10
CA ALA A 5 -3.80 -7.84 -11.22
C ALA A 5 -4.49 -6.47 -11.28
N ALA A 6 -4.90 -5.91 -10.13
CA ALA A 6 -5.50 -4.59 -10.06
C ALA A 6 -4.55 -3.49 -10.57
N LEU A 7 -3.27 -3.52 -10.17
CA LEU A 7 -2.25 -2.58 -10.63
C LEU A 7 -1.88 -2.70 -12.12
N ALA A 8 -2.33 -3.75 -12.81
CA ALA A 8 -2.21 -3.84 -14.27
C ALA A 8 -3.30 -3.04 -15.00
N ASN A 9 -4.39 -2.70 -14.30
CA ASN A 9 -5.40 -1.78 -14.81
C ASN A 9 -4.98 -0.33 -14.54
N PRO A 10 -4.77 0.51 -15.58
CA PRO A 10 -4.31 1.88 -15.39
C PRO A 10 -5.30 2.75 -14.60
N VAL A 11 -6.61 2.50 -14.71
CA VAL A 11 -7.63 3.24 -13.95
C VAL A 11 -7.47 3.00 -12.46
N PHE A 12 -7.28 1.73 -12.06
CA PHE A 12 -7.06 1.39 -10.65
C PHE A 12 -5.74 1.98 -10.14
N ALA A 13 -4.67 1.88 -10.92
CA ALA A 13 -3.35 2.41 -10.55
C ALA A 13 -3.37 3.94 -10.35
N LEU A 14 -4.17 4.66 -11.14
CA LEU A 14 -4.38 6.11 -10.96
C LEU A 14 -5.13 6.40 -9.66
N ILE A 15 -6.30 5.78 -9.47
CA ILE A 15 -7.17 6.04 -8.30
C ILE A 15 -6.47 5.69 -6.99
N THR A 16 -5.80 4.54 -6.92
CA THR A 16 -5.17 4.07 -5.67
C THR A 16 -3.98 4.94 -5.22
N ALA A 17 -3.38 5.71 -6.12
CA ALA A 17 -2.26 6.61 -5.85
C ALA A 17 -2.69 8.08 -5.73
N GLU A 18 -3.97 8.38 -5.98
CA GLU A 18 -4.47 9.75 -5.95
C GLU A 18 -4.44 10.29 -4.51
N PRO A 19 -3.83 11.48 -4.25
CA PRO A 19 -3.75 12.03 -2.89
C PRO A 19 -5.12 12.44 -2.32
N SER A 20 -6.02 12.90 -3.19
CA SER A 20 -7.36 13.36 -2.84
C SER A 20 -8.24 13.45 -4.06
N ALA A 21 -9.56 13.35 -3.88
CA ALA A 21 -10.56 13.60 -4.92
C ALA A 21 -11.68 14.50 -4.39
N MET A 22 -12.40 15.18 -5.28
CA MET A 22 -13.66 15.83 -4.93
C MET A 22 -14.80 14.81 -5.01
N PHE A 23 -15.58 14.71 -3.94
CA PHE A 23 -16.70 13.78 -3.85
C PHE A 23 -18.03 14.56 -3.78
N PRO A 24 -19.01 14.26 -4.63
CA PRO A 24 -20.31 14.92 -4.60
C PRO A 24 -21.11 14.53 -3.34
N THR A 25 -21.77 15.52 -2.73
CA THR A 25 -22.65 15.38 -1.56
C THR A 25 -23.96 16.12 -1.82
N ASP A 26 -24.95 15.93 -0.94
CA ASP A 26 -26.25 16.60 -1.04
C ASP A 26 -26.16 18.14 -0.95
N THR A 27 -25.04 18.68 -0.44
CA THR A 27 -24.82 20.11 -0.21
C THR A 27 -23.67 20.69 -1.04
N GLY A 28 -23.17 19.98 -2.05
CA GLY A 28 -22.05 20.42 -2.90
C GLY A 28 -20.96 19.37 -3.05
N GLU A 29 -19.71 19.80 -3.22
CA GLU A 29 -18.57 18.88 -3.29
C GLU A 29 -17.75 18.92 -2.00
N LYS A 30 -17.22 17.77 -1.58
CA LYS A 30 -16.32 17.64 -0.44
C LYS A 30 -15.04 16.93 -0.85
N GLN A 31 -13.89 17.48 -0.47
CA GLN A 31 -12.62 16.80 -0.68
C GLN A 31 -12.54 15.56 0.23
N ILE A 32 -12.18 14.42 -0.36
CA ILE A 32 -11.81 13.19 0.34
C ILE A 32 -10.30 12.99 0.21
N LEU A 33 -9.65 12.56 1.29
CA LEU A 33 -8.21 12.33 1.32
C LEU A 33 -7.92 10.83 1.28
N ASN A 34 -6.82 10.47 0.63
CA ASN A 34 -6.35 9.09 0.64
C ASN A 34 -5.79 8.74 2.01
N ALA A 35 -6.34 7.69 2.63
CA ALA A 35 -5.94 7.21 3.95
C ALA A 35 -4.70 6.29 3.92
N ASP A 36 -4.17 5.98 2.73
CA ASP A 36 -2.89 5.28 2.61
C ASP A 36 -1.71 6.22 2.89
N GLU A 37 -1.28 6.28 4.14
CA GLU A 37 -0.14 7.11 4.53
C GLU A 37 1.18 6.64 3.91
N LEU A 38 1.26 5.40 3.38
CA LEU A 38 2.47 4.92 2.71
C LEU A 38 2.82 5.81 1.50
N LEU A 39 1.81 6.36 0.80
CA LEU A 39 1.98 7.30 -0.31
C LEU A 39 2.78 8.55 0.07
N GLN A 40 2.66 8.99 1.32
CA GLN A 40 3.36 10.18 1.83
C GLN A 40 4.67 9.79 2.54
N ARG A 41 4.69 8.62 3.19
CA ARG A 41 5.79 8.19 4.07
C ARG A 41 6.92 7.48 3.34
N TYR A 42 6.65 6.82 2.20
CA TYR A 42 7.61 5.96 1.54
C TYR A 42 7.89 6.40 0.09
N PRO A 43 9.11 6.86 -0.23
CA PRO A 43 9.47 7.27 -1.58
C PRO A 43 9.25 6.16 -2.61
N GLY A 44 8.52 6.49 -3.67
CA GLY A 44 8.18 5.55 -4.73
C GLY A 44 6.98 4.65 -4.42
N ALA A 45 6.25 4.87 -3.31
CA ALA A 45 4.94 4.24 -3.12
C ALA A 45 4.00 4.57 -4.29
N ILE A 46 3.31 3.55 -4.80
CA ILE A 46 2.40 3.64 -5.96
C ILE A 46 0.98 3.17 -5.61
N GLY A 47 0.65 3.22 -4.32
CA GLY A 47 -0.68 2.94 -3.78
C GLY A 47 -0.75 1.69 -2.91
N GLY A 48 -1.86 1.60 -2.20
CA GLY A 48 -2.12 0.58 -1.21
C GLY A 48 -3.53 0.67 -0.67
N LYS A 49 -3.86 -0.26 0.21
CA LYS A 49 -5.14 -0.31 0.89
C LYS A 49 -4.99 -0.85 2.30
N THR A 50 -5.49 -0.08 3.26
CA THR A 50 -5.64 -0.46 4.67
C THR A 50 -6.96 -1.20 4.92
N GLY A 51 -6.96 -2.06 5.94
CA GLY A 51 -8.17 -2.69 6.46
C GLY A 51 -8.05 -3.02 7.94
N PHE A 52 -9.17 -2.98 8.66
CA PHE A 52 -9.24 -3.38 10.06
C PHE A 52 -10.63 -3.91 10.42
N THR A 53 -10.68 -5.03 11.14
CA THR A 53 -11.86 -5.48 11.90
C THR A 53 -11.39 -6.17 13.18
N ASN A 54 -12.30 -6.40 14.14
CA ASN A 54 -11.95 -7.16 15.35
C ASN A 54 -11.47 -8.59 15.03
N ALA A 55 -12.04 -9.22 14.00
CA ALA A 55 -11.68 -10.58 13.60
C ALA A 55 -10.41 -10.63 12.74
N ALA A 56 -10.23 -9.70 11.80
CA ALA A 56 -9.08 -9.70 10.88
C ALA A 56 -7.85 -8.99 11.45
N ARG A 57 -8.03 -8.18 12.50
CA ARG A 57 -7.05 -7.20 13.00
C ARG A 57 -6.60 -6.28 11.87
N LYS A 58 -5.43 -5.65 11.97
CA LYS A 58 -4.92 -4.79 10.90
C LYS A 58 -4.49 -5.66 9.70
N THR A 59 -4.83 -5.18 8.51
CA THR A 59 -4.42 -5.75 7.23
C THR A 59 -3.97 -4.62 6.32
N PHE A 60 -3.03 -4.91 5.44
CA PHE A 60 -2.54 -3.94 4.46
C PHE A 60 -2.04 -4.65 3.21
N VAL A 61 -2.29 -4.05 2.06
CA VAL A 61 -1.62 -4.37 0.81
C VAL A 61 -1.08 -3.08 0.22
N GLY A 62 0.14 -3.10 -0.31
CA GLY A 62 0.75 -1.90 -0.87
C GLY A 62 1.83 -2.23 -1.88
N ALA A 63 2.19 -1.24 -2.68
CA ALA A 63 3.22 -1.37 -3.69
C ALA A 63 4.11 -0.13 -3.77
N ALA A 64 5.36 -0.36 -4.17
CA ALA A 64 6.30 0.71 -4.47
C ALA A 64 7.12 0.37 -5.72
N ALA A 65 7.69 1.40 -6.34
CA ALA A 65 8.55 1.33 -7.49
C ALA A 65 9.89 2.04 -7.20
N ARG A 66 11.00 1.39 -7.54
CA ARG A 66 12.35 1.96 -7.46
C ARG A 66 13.18 1.46 -8.64
N ASN A 67 13.78 2.37 -9.41
CA ASN A 67 14.66 2.05 -10.55
C ASN A 67 14.06 1.04 -11.54
N GLY A 68 12.80 1.21 -11.93
CA GLY A 68 12.09 0.32 -12.85
C GLY A 68 11.61 -1.02 -12.26
N ARG A 69 12.01 -1.36 -11.03
CA ARG A 69 11.50 -2.53 -10.30
C ARG A 69 10.28 -2.14 -9.47
N ARG A 70 9.22 -2.95 -9.54
CA ARG A 70 8.00 -2.80 -8.74
C ARG A 70 7.86 -3.96 -7.78
N LEU A 71 7.53 -3.68 -6.51
CA LEU A 71 7.26 -4.68 -5.48
C LEU A 71 5.84 -4.49 -4.94
N VAL A 72 5.22 -5.61 -4.55
CA VAL A 72 3.91 -5.64 -3.88
C VAL A 72 4.08 -6.43 -2.58
N ILE A 73 3.57 -5.88 -1.48
CA ILE A 73 3.54 -6.54 -0.17
C ILE A 73 2.10 -6.71 0.31
N ALA A 74 1.85 -7.75 1.10
CA ALA A 74 0.61 -7.94 1.84
C ALA A 74 0.94 -8.34 3.28
N MET A 75 0.29 -7.69 4.24
CA MET A 75 0.43 -7.92 5.67
C MET A 75 -0.96 -8.20 6.26
N MET A 76 -1.04 -9.19 7.15
CA MET A 76 -2.31 -9.68 7.70
C MET A 76 -2.22 -9.91 9.20
N TYR A 77 -3.36 -9.80 9.88
CA TYR A 77 -3.56 -10.26 11.26
C TYR A 77 -2.59 -9.66 12.30
N GLY A 78 -2.25 -8.38 12.18
CA GLY A 78 -1.39 -7.72 13.18
C GLY A 78 -2.10 -6.68 14.03
N LEU A 79 -1.47 -6.38 15.15
CA LEU A 79 -1.84 -5.30 16.07
C LEU A 79 -0.61 -4.42 16.29
N ILE A 80 -0.84 -3.11 16.43
CA ILE A 80 0.23 -2.19 16.84
C ILE A 80 0.21 -2.19 18.37
N HIS A 81 1.39 -2.39 18.96
CA HIS A 81 1.59 -2.31 20.40
C HIS A 81 2.23 -0.96 20.74
N GLU A 82 1.95 -0.45 21.93
CA GLU A 82 2.58 0.78 22.41
C GLU A 82 4.11 0.66 22.40
N GLY A 83 4.80 1.66 21.86
CA GLY A 83 6.25 1.64 21.66
C GLY A 83 6.74 0.71 20.52
N GLY A 84 5.84 -0.03 19.87
CA GLY A 84 6.17 -0.91 18.74
C GLY A 84 6.10 -0.21 17.38
N PRO A 85 6.59 -0.87 16.31
CA PRO A 85 6.53 -0.34 14.96
C PRO A 85 5.08 -0.22 14.49
N THR A 86 4.79 0.85 13.76
CA THR A 86 3.53 0.99 13.05
C THR A 86 3.48 0.05 11.85
N TYR A 87 2.30 -0.11 11.26
CA TYR A 87 2.15 -0.82 9.99
C TYR A 87 2.92 -0.15 8.85
N TRP A 88 3.10 1.16 8.90
CA TRP A 88 3.86 1.90 7.90
C TRP A 88 5.35 1.60 8.00
N ASP A 89 5.88 1.52 9.22
CA ASP A 89 7.28 1.14 9.46
C ASP A 89 7.56 -0.28 8.98
N GLN A 90 6.64 -1.21 9.25
CA GLN A 90 6.74 -2.59 8.79
C GLN A 90 6.64 -2.69 7.26
N ALA A 91 5.70 -1.95 6.64
CA ALA A 91 5.56 -1.90 5.19
C ALA A 91 6.83 -1.38 4.51
N ALA A 92 7.37 -0.26 5.00
CA ALA A 92 8.61 0.33 4.51
C ALA A 92 9.78 -0.66 4.65
N SER A 93 9.92 -1.30 5.80
CA SER A 93 10.98 -2.28 6.07
C SER A 93 10.92 -3.48 5.11
N LEU A 94 9.72 -4.00 4.82
CA LEU A 94 9.54 -5.10 3.86
C LEU A 94 9.89 -4.68 2.43
N LEU A 95 9.48 -3.46 2.03
CA LEU A 95 9.80 -2.92 0.71
C LEU A 95 11.31 -2.67 0.57
N ASP A 96 11.94 -2.05 1.56
CA ASP A 96 13.39 -1.81 1.57
C ASP A 96 14.18 -3.11 1.53
N TRP A 97 13.81 -4.10 2.35
CA TRP A 97 14.41 -5.43 2.30
C TRP A 97 14.28 -6.05 0.92
N GLY A 98 13.09 -5.99 0.32
CA GLY A 98 12.82 -6.55 -1.00
C GLY A 98 13.60 -5.85 -2.12
N PHE A 99 13.74 -4.53 -2.05
CA PHE A 99 14.54 -3.76 -3.01
C PHE A 99 16.05 -4.00 -2.85
N ALA A 100 16.51 -4.34 -1.64
CA ALA A 100 17.91 -4.71 -1.38
C ALA A 100 18.27 -6.11 -1.91
N GLN A 101 17.29 -6.97 -2.15
CA GLN A 101 17.55 -8.30 -2.72
C GLN A 101 17.96 -8.22 -4.19
N SER A 102 18.80 -9.15 -4.64
CA SER A 102 19.06 -9.36 -6.07
C SER A 102 17.73 -9.50 -6.84
N PRO A 103 17.56 -8.83 -8.00
CA PRO A 103 16.37 -9.00 -8.84
C PRO A 103 16.17 -10.43 -9.36
N GLN A 104 17.23 -11.25 -9.35
CA GLN A 104 17.19 -12.65 -9.79
C GLN A 104 16.86 -13.61 -8.64
N ALA A 105 16.90 -13.16 -7.38
CA ALA A 105 16.56 -13.99 -6.23
C ALA A 105 15.04 -14.12 -6.10
N ALA A 106 14.55 -15.35 -6.07
CA ALA A 106 13.14 -15.67 -5.83
C ALA A 106 13.03 -16.99 -5.05
N VAL A 107 12.00 -17.07 -4.21
CA VAL A 107 11.66 -18.28 -3.43
C VAL A 107 10.41 -18.99 -3.98
N GLY A 108 9.80 -18.44 -5.03
CA GLY A 108 8.57 -18.92 -5.64
C GLY A 108 8.08 -17.98 -6.74
N SER A 109 6.92 -18.29 -7.32
CA SER A 109 6.26 -17.46 -8.34
C SER A 109 4.80 -17.20 -7.97
N LEU A 110 4.29 -16.07 -8.46
CA LEU A 110 2.91 -15.60 -8.29
C LEU A 110 2.24 -15.57 -9.66
#